data_AF-A0A7Z9J4C9-F1
#
_entry.id   AF-A0A7Z9J4C9-F1
#
_cell.length_a   1.000
_cell.length_b   1.000
_cell.length_c   1.000
_cell.angle_alpha   90.00
_cell.angle_beta   90.00
_cell.angle_gamma   90.00
#
_symmetry.space_group_name_H-M   'P 1'
#
loop_
_entity.id
_entity.type
_entity.pdbx_description
1 polymer ?
#
loop_
_entity_poly.entity_id
_entity_poly.type
_entity_poly.pdbx_seq_one_letter_code
_entity_poly.pdbx_strand_id
1 'polypeptide(L)'
;MYLMQKFFSTCLVTILLGVATGASLDGVYHADRFRVYFNNDLGLIEVLETRDGATTGFASFDQMLREVGATDVKQWLPKATDFDRDGDIFLSRFYEVTLPDIRTNIQEVVSEFTSNEHILFAERVPIYRLDYEPNDPRYNQQWYIPQVTVDFAWDMWDIAGGNEPGDENIVVGIVDTGCDWDHPDLIGNLWQNMDEDYDGDGATIEYVGGSWQLDSGDLNGVDDDGDGYVDNLIGWDIAMEDNNPVGPPSGPDRMHGTHVAGVPGATTNNNLGMASEGWTVKHMPIKCAQEDADGIYGGYNGILCAAQTGADIINCSWGGGGFSGGAQAVINVAYNNYGTIIVASAGNGDDFGNEEYAAHYPSGYDHVISVTALGTNDAWNHWATYHESVDFAAPGESILSTVYANVSGGYESWMGTSMASPVVAGCYALLWSYFPDADRDWIEQRLLDTADPVIYDVNTEDYLQGRLGVGRPDVFAAIASGAFPSLSYQSYSLQLTVDDGDGVLNPGESAKMRVILANEVGWATATNVAAVLSSTSPYIDIIDDSATFPDITDGGTGVNITDRFEFSILEDAPPADISLT
;
A
#
# COMPACT_ATOMS: atom_id res chain seq x y z
N MET A 1 -25.59 42.67 -23.25
CA MET A 1 -24.87 42.75 -21.96
C MET A 1 -25.39 41.62 -21.08
N TYR A 2 -24.52 40.65 -20.82
CA TYR A 2 -24.67 39.41 -20.04
C TYR A 2 -25.55 38.30 -20.61
N LEU A 3 -24.91 37.36 -21.32
CA LEU A 3 -25.26 35.94 -21.26
C LEU A 3 -24.01 35.08 -21.51
N MET A 4 -23.86 34.08 -20.64
CA MET A 4 -23.01 32.88 -20.71
C MET A 4 -21.50 33.06 -20.51
N GLN A 5 -21.10 32.92 -19.24
CA GLN A 5 -19.77 32.50 -18.84
C GLN A 5 -19.96 31.28 -17.94
N LYS A 6 -19.84 30.09 -18.53
CA LYS A 6 -19.56 28.80 -17.87
C LYS A 6 -18.92 27.91 -18.94
N PHE A 7 -17.61 28.03 -19.04
CA PHE A 7 -16.78 27.31 -19.99
C PHE A 7 -16.25 26.05 -19.27
N PHE A 8 -16.40 24.89 -19.93
CA PHE A 8 -15.88 23.55 -19.62
C PHE A 8 -16.40 22.90 -18.33
N SER A 9 -17.14 21.78 -18.46
CA SER A 9 -17.62 20.99 -17.31
C SER A 9 -17.05 19.58 -17.22
N THR A 10 -16.25 19.12 -18.19
CA THR A 10 -15.67 17.77 -18.16
C THR A 10 -14.61 17.65 -19.26
N CYS A 11 -13.35 18.00 -18.96
CA CYS A 11 -12.20 17.44 -19.70
C CYS A 11 -11.87 16.11 -19.04
N LEU A 12 -11.88 15.04 -19.80
CA LEU A 12 -11.44 13.72 -19.37
C LEU A 12 -10.11 13.50 -20.09
N VAL A 13 -9.04 14.05 -19.52
CA VAL A 13 -7.72 13.91 -20.14
C VAL A 13 -7.35 12.43 -20.10
N THR A 14 -7.26 11.80 -21.27
CA THR A 14 -6.65 10.46 -21.37
C THR A 14 -5.14 10.65 -21.25
N ILE A 15 -4.64 10.43 -20.03
CA ILE A 15 -3.23 10.56 -19.70
C ILE A 15 -2.52 9.25 -20.07
N LEU A 16 -1.51 9.33 -20.93
CA LEU A 16 -0.65 8.21 -21.28
C LEU A 16 0.66 8.34 -20.51
N LEU A 17 0.87 7.42 -19.56
CA LEU A 17 1.97 7.48 -18.60
C LEU A 17 3.14 6.63 -19.09
N GLY A 18 4.23 7.29 -19.47
CA GLY A 18 5.56 6.67 -19.54
C GLY A 18 6.12 6.51 -18.14
N VAL A 19 6.09 5.29 -17.61
CA VAL A 19 6.67 5.02 -16.28
C VAL A 19 8.19 5.04 -16.41
N ALA A 20 8.94 5.72 -15.54
CA ALA A 20 10.36 5.44 -15.36
C ALA A 20 10.59 5.26 -13.86
N THR A 21 10.79 4.02 -13.43
CA THR A 21 11.17 3.73 -12.05
C THR A 21 12.39 2.83 -12.05
N GLY A 22 13.42 3.28 -11.33
CA GLY A 22 14.49 2.42 -10.87
C GLY A 22 14.00 1.66 -9.64
N ALA A 23 14.13 0.34 -9.69
CA ALA A 23 14.23 -0.59 -8.57
C ALA A 23 12.99 -1.19 -7.86
N SER A 24 11.73 -0.71 -7.97
CA SER A 24 10.66 -1.23 -7.07
C SER A 24 9.62 -2.23 -7.63
N LEU A 25 9.74 -2.70 -8.89
CA LEU A 25 8.67 -3.48 -9.55
C LEU A 25 9.11 -4.82 -10.15
N ASP A 26 10.17 -5.43 -9.63
CA ASP A 26 10.48 -6.82 -9.96
C ASP A 26 9.28 -7.68 -9.49
N GLY A 27 8.53 -8.25 -10.45
CA GLY A 27 7.36 -9.08 -10.18
C GLY A 27 5.98 -8.49 -10.52
N VAL A 28 5.87 -7.21 -10.89
CA VAL A 28 4.57 -6.60 -11.32
C VAL A 28 4.45 -6.54 -12.84
N TYR A 29 5.58 -6.39 -13.53
CA TYR A 29 5.65 -6.35 -14.98
C TYR A 29 6.42 -7.54 -15.50
N HIS A 30 6.03 -7.99 -16.69
CA HIS A 30 6.89 -8.86 -17.45
C HIS A 30 8.20 -8.15 -17.78
N ALA A 31 9.32 -8.78 -17.43
CA ALA A 31 10.66 -8.29 -17.74
C ALA A 31 11.19 -8.84 -19.09
N ASP A 32 10.38 -9.61 -19.81
CA ASP A 32 10.69 -10.22 -21.10
C ASP A 32 9.81 -9.69 -22.26
N ARG A 33 8.92 -8.73 -22.01
CA ARG A 33 8.05 -8.16 -23.05
C ARG A 33 7.56 -6.76 -22.68
N PHE A 34 7.19 -6.00 -23.69
CA PHE A 34 6.60 -4.67 -23.55
C PHE A 34 5.58 -4.42 -24.66
N ARG A 35 4.79 -3.36 -24.52
CA ARG A 35 3.76 -2.98 -25.49
C ARG A 35 4.07 -1.61 -26.09
N VAL A 36 3.82 -1.47 -27.38
CA VAL A 36 3.97 -0.22 -28.13
C VAL A 36 2.65 0.16 -28.76
N TYR A 37 2.41 1.46 -28.87
CA TYR A 37 1.29 2.03 -29.61
C TYR A 37 1.80 2.84 -30.80
N PHE A 38 1.36 2.49 -32.00
CA PHE A 38 1.75 3.21 -33.22
C PHE A 38 0.88 4.43 -33.46
N ASN A 39 1.49 5.51 -33.96
CA ASN A 39 0.82 6.79 -34.24
C ASN A 39 -0.46 6.64 -35.05
N ASN A 40 -1.43 7.51 -34.78
CA ASN A 40 -2.78 7.47 -35.37
C ASN A 40 -2.81 7.65 -36.90
N ASP A 41 -1.80 8.29 -37.48
CA ASP A 41 -1.65 8.48 -38.93
C ASP A 41 -1.23 7.20 -39.68
N LEU A 42 -0.65 6.23 -38.97
CA LEU A 42 -0.23 4.94 -39.52
C LEU A 42 -1.40 3.96 -39.44
N GLY A 43 -2.04 3.55 -40.54
CA GLY A 43 -3.10 2.51 -40.45
C GLY A 43 -2.60 1.19 -39.82
N LEU A 44 -3.46 0.17 -39.71
CA LEU A 44 -3.07 -1.17 -39.21
C LEU A 44 -1.76 -1.64 -39.84
N ILE A 45 -0.81 -2.03 -38.99
CA ILE A 45 0.54 -2.42 -39.41
C ILE A 45 0.58 -3.91 -39.63
N GLU A 46 1.10 -4.30 -40.80
CA GLU A 46 1.36 -5.69 -41.13
C GLU A 46 2.73 -6.09 -40.57
N VAL A 47 2.72 -7.03 -39.61
CA VAL A 47 3.95 -7.62 -39.09
C VAL A 47 4.25 -8.89 -39.88
N LEU A 48 5.44 -8.93 -40.48
CA LEU A 48 5.93 -10.08 -41.24
C LEU A 48 7.04 -10.77 -40.46
N GLU A 49 6.90 -12.07 -40.22
CA GLU A 49 8.01 -12.87 -39.72
C GLU A 49 8.99 -13.22 -40.84
N THR A 50 10.26 -12.90 -40.61
CA THR A 50 11.36 -13.24 -41.52
C THR A 50 12.39 -14.11 -40.80
N ARG A 51 13.37 -14.63 -41.55
CA ARG A 51 14.47 -15.39 -40.98
C ARG A 51 15.30 -14.59 -39.95
N ASP A 52 15.28 -13.27 -40.06
CA ASP A 52 16.07 -12.35 -39.24
C ASP A 52 15.23 -11.67 -38.13
N GLY A 53 14.00 -12.15 -37.90
CA GLY A 53 13.06 -11.62 -36.90
C GLY A 53 11.78 -11.02 -37.50
N ALA A 54 10.92 -10.49 -36.65
CA ALA A 54 9.72 -9.75 -37.05
C ALA A 54 10.09 -8.42 -37.71
N THR A 55 9.38 -8.04 -38.78
CA THR A 55 9.54 -6.78 -39.49
C THR A 55 8.20 -6.09 -39.66
N THR A 56 8.13 -4.79 -39.42
CA THR A 56 6.93 -3.96 -39.54
C THR A 56 6.92 -3.13 -40.82
N GLY A 57 8.04 -3.09 -41.56
CA GLY A 57 8.21 -2.26 -42.75
C GLY A 57 8.72 -0.84 -42.45
N PHE A 58 8.88 -0.51 -41.17
CA PHE A 58 9.45 0.76 -40.71
C PHE A 58 10.91 0.57 -40.33
N ALA A 59 11.83 1.06 -41.15
CA ALA A 59 13.27 0.76 -41.02
C ALA A 59 13.87 1.15 -39.66
N SER A 60 13.42 2.28 -39.08
CA SER A 60 13.85 2.76 -37.76
C SER A 60 13.37 1.82 -36.64
N PHE A 61 12.09 1.43 -36.65
CA PHE A 61 11.54 0.49 -35.67
C PHE A 61 12.14 -0.92 -35.82
N ASP A 62 12.26 -1.42 -37.05
CA ASP A 62 12.86 -2.71 -37.36
C ASP A 62 14.33 -2.79 -36.92
N GLN A 63 15.06 -1.67 -36.94
CA GLN A 63 16.42 -1.59 -36.40
C GLN A 63 16.41 -1.77 -34.89
N MET A 64 15.53 -1.08 -34.18
CA MET A 64 15.41 -1.20 -32.71
C MET A 64 15.03 -2.63 -32.30
N LEU A 65 14.09 -3.28 -33.00
CA LEU A 65 13.77 -4.68 -32.77
C LEU A 65 15.00 -5.60 -32.87
N ARG A 66 15.87 -5.37 -33.86
CA ARG A 66 17.12 -6.14 -34.02
C ARG A 66 18.14 -5.85 -32.92
N GLU A 67 18.24 -4.60 -32.48
CA GLU A 67 19.17 -4.17 -31.44
C GLU A 67 18.84 -4.80 -30.08
N VAL A 68 17.56 -4.90 -29.74
CA VAL A 68 17.11 -5.57 -28.51
C VAL A 68 16.97 -7.08 -28.65
N GLY A 69 17.08 -7.59 -29.88
CA GLY A 69 16.97 -9.00 -30.21
C GLY A 69 15.55 -9.56 -30.07
N ALA A 70 14.53 -8.75 -30.35
CA ALA A 70 13.13 -9.15 -30.23
C ALA A 70 12.82 -10.44 -31.02
N THR A 71 12.13 -11.37 -30.38
CA THR A 71 11.79 -12.68 -30.94
C THR A 71 10.42 -12.68 -31.62
N ASP A 72 9.50 -11.84 -31.16
CA ASP A 72 8.13 -11.77 -31.68
C ASP A 72 7.59 -10.34 -31.55
N VAL A 73 6.74 -9.95 -32.50
CA VAL A 73 5.95 -8.72 -32.47
C VAL A 73 4.55 -9.07 -32.96
N LYS A 74 3.55 -8.88 -32.10
CA LYS A 74 2.17 -9.26 -32.42
C LYS A 74 1.19 -8.18 -31.99
N GLN A 75 0.08 -8.03 -32.70
CA GLN A 75 -1.01 -7.19 -32.24
C GLN A 75 -1.56 -7.74 -30.91
N TRP A 76 -1.66 -6.88 -29.89
CA TRP A 76 -2.09 -7.31 -28.54
C TRP A 76 -3.53 -7.84 -28.55
N LEU A 77 -4.42 -7.09 -29.22
CA LEU A 77 -5.84 -7.42 -29.37
C LEU A 77 -6.14 -7.70 -30.85
N PRO A 78 -5.89 -8.92 -31.36
CA PRO A 78 -5.91 -9.24 -32.80
C PRO A 78 -7.29 -9.15 -33.47
N LYS A 79 -8.35 -8.90 -32.69
CA LYS A 79 -9.71 -8.70 -33.18
C LYS A 79 -10.18 -7.25 -33.07
N ALA A 80 -9.39 -6.38 -32.42
CA ALA A 80 -9.73 -4.98 -32.30
C ALA A 80 -9.74 -4.33 -33.69
N THR A 81 -10.80 -3.58 -33.94
CA THR A 81 -11.01 -2.79 -35.14
C THR A 81 -10.87 -1.31 -34.80
N ASP A 82 -10.89 -0.43 -35.79
CA ASP A 82 -10.86 1.02 -35.54
C ASP A 82 -12.13 1.55 -34.83
N PHE A 83 -13.18 0.71 -34.68
CA PHE A 83 -14.34 1.03 -33.85
C PHE A 83 -14.10 0.76 -32.36
N ASP A 84 -13.15 -0.11 -32.02
CA ASP A 84 -12.82 -0.47 -30.66
C ASP A 84 -11.76 0.52 -30.15
N ARG A 85 -12.22 1.70 -29.71
CA ARG A 85 -11.36 2.81 -29.32
C ARG A 85 -11.92 3.60 -28.13
N ASP A 86 -11.02 4.23 -27.39
CA ASP A 86 -11.33 5.24 -26.38
C ASP A 86 -10.81 6.60 -26.89
N GLY A 87 -11.72 7.51 -27.24
CA GLY A 87 -11.36 8.73 -27.97
C GLY A 87 -10.57 8.42 -29.24
N ASP A 88 -9.33 8.91 -29.29
CA ASP A 88 -8.37 8.68 -30.38
C ASP A 88 -7.33 7.60 -30.07
N ILE A 89 -7.54 6.82 -29.01
CA ILE A 89 -6.75 5.63 -28.69
C ILE A 89 -7.44 4.39 -29.27
N PHE A 90 -6.91 3.89 -30.39
CA PHE A 90 -7.45 2.70 -31.06
C PHE A 90 -6.82 1.43 -30.51
N LEU A 91 -7.64 0.52 -29.98
CA LEU A 91 -7.16 -0.75 -29.43
C LEU A 91 -6.46 -1.63 -30.49
N SER A 92 -6.78 -1.39 -31.77
CA SER A 92 -6.16 -2.05 -32.93
C SER A 92 -4.68 -1.70 -33.12
N ARG A 93 -4.16 -0.65 -32.48
CA ARG A 93 -2.80 -0.11 -32.70
C ARG A 93 -1.76 -0.54 -31.67
N PHE A 94 -2.17 -1.34 -30.69
CA PHE A 94 -1.26 -1.91 -29.70
C PHE A 94 -0.58 -3.17 -30.20
N TYR A 95 0.74 -3.20 -30.10
CA TYR A 95 1.56 -4.36 -30.42
C TYR A 95 2.45 -4.74 -29.24
N GLU A 96 2.52 -6.02 -28.93
CA GLU A 96 3.40 -6.57 -27.89
C GLU A 96 4.69 -7.07 -28.54
N VAL A 97 5.83 -6.63 -28.02
CA VAL A 97 7.17 -7.04 -28.41
C VAL A 97 7.71 -8.00 -27.35
N THR A 98 8.09 -9.21 -27.78
CA THR A 98 8.66 -10.23 -26.89
C THR A 98 10.17 -10.30 -27.07
N LEU A 99 10.89 -10.39 -25.96
CA LEU A 99 12.35 -10.53 -25.88
C LEU A 99 12.72 -11.99 -25.57
N PRO A 100 13.94 -12.42 -25.93
CA PRO A 100 14.36 -13.81 -25.77
C PRO A 100 14.63 -14.18 -24.30
N ASP A 101 15.03 -13.20 -23.49
CA ASP A 101 15.43 -13.35 -22.09
C ASP A 101 14.87 -12.19 -21.25
N ILE A 102 14.67 -12.45 -19.97
CA ILE A 102 14.33 -11.44 -18.95
C ILE A 102 15.42 -10.37 -18.88
N ARG A 103 15.01 -9.10 -18.78
CA ARG A 103 15.88 -7.92 -18.69
C ARG A 103 15.69 -7.20 -17.37
N THR A 104 16.77 -7.02 -16.61
CA THR A 104 16.76 -6.15 -15.42
C THR A 104 16.61 -4.67 -15.76
N ASN A 105 16.86 -4.29 -17.02
CA ASN A 105 16.73 -2.93 -17.54
C ASN A 105 15.55 -2.76 -18.50
N ILE A 106 14.48 -3.57 -18.36
CA ILE A 106 13.34 -3.54 -19.27
C ILE A 106 12.75 -2.13 -19.43
N GLN A 107 12.78 -1.30 -18.38
CA GLN A 107 12.28 0.06 -18.44
C GLN A 107 13.10 0.99 -19.36
N GLU A 108 14.42 0.83 -19.40
CA GLU A 108 15.27 1.58 -20.32
C GLU A 108 14.94 1.21 -21.77
N VAL A 109 14.72 -0.08 -22.02
CA VAL A 109 14.31 -0.61 -23.33
C VAL A 109 12.97 -0.02 -23.77
N VAL A 110 11.96 0.02 -22.89
CA VAL A 110 10.66 0.63 -23.18
C VAL A 110 10.82 2.12 -23.54
N SER A 111 11.66 2.83 -22.79
CA SER A 111 11.88 4.27 -22.99
C SER A 111 12.58 4.58 -24.32
N GLU A 112 13.49 3.71 -24.77
CA GLU A 112 14.08 3.81 -26.11
C GLU A 112 13.00 3.73 -27.19
N PHE A 113 12.09 2.74 -27.11
CA PHE A 113 11.03 2.53 -28.11
C PHE A 113 10.04 3.70 -28.21
N THR A 114 9.73 4.38 -27.10
CA THR A 114 8.93 5.61 -27.11
C THR A 114 9.59 6.74 -27.90
N SER A 115 10.90 6.74 -28.08
CA SER A 115 11.61 7.77 -28.85
C SER A 115 11.54 7.57 -30.38
N ASN A 116 10.90 6.51 -30.86
CA ASN A 116 10.76 6.22 -32.28
C ASN A 116 9.67 7.08 -32.93
N GLU A 117 9.95 7.64 -34.11
CA GLU A 117 9.04 8.55 -34.83
C GLU A 117 7.67 7.96 -35.19
N HIS A 118 7.53 6.63 -35.17
CA HIS A 118 6.28 5.91 -35.49
C HIS A 118 5.49 5.49 -34.26
N ILE A 119 6.04 5.69 -33.06
CA ILE A 119 5.47 5.23 -31.79
C ILE A 119 4.98 6.44 -31.01
N LEU A 120 3.71 6.40 -30.60
CA LEU A 120 3.14 7.45 -29.76
C LEU A 120 3.56 7.28 -28.31
N PHE A 121 3.55 6.03 -27.84
CA PHE A 121 4.05 5.64 -26.53
C PHE A 121 4.37 4.14 -26.48
N ALA A 122 5.23 3.76 -25.54
CA ALA A 122 5.48 2.38 -25.16
C ALA A 122 5.31 2.21 -23.65
N GLU A 123 4.86 1.03 -23.23
CA GLU A 123 4.56 0.69 -21.84
C GLU A 123 5.10 -0.71 -21.51
N ARG A 124 5.40 -0.94 -20.23
CA ARG A 124 5.66 -2.30 -19.73
C ARG A 124 4.35 -3.09 -19.72
N VAL A 125 4.40 -4.41 -19.91
CA VAL A 125 3.20 -5.27 -19.86
C VAL A 125 2.99 -5.79 -18.44
N PRO A 126 1.87 -5.45 -17.76
CA PRO A 126 1.59 -5.94 -16.43
C PRO A 126 1.47 -7.47 -16.40
N ILE A 127 1.85 -8.07 -15.27
CA ILE A 127 1.54 -9.46 -14.94
C ILE A 127 0.14 -9.46 -14.34
N TYR A 128 -0.82 -10.08 -15.02
CA TYR A 128 -2.15 -10.27 -14.48
C TYR A 128 -2.21 -11.57 -13.68
N ARG A 129 -2.55 -11.48 -12.39
CA ARG A 129 -2.82 -12.62 -11.51
C ARG A 129 -4.32 -12.75 -11.28
N LEU A 130 -4.74 -13.91 -10.81
CA LEU A 130 -6.07 -14.05 -10.23
C LEU A 130 -5.98 -13.54 -8.80
N ASP A 131 -6.91 -12.70 -8.39
CA ASP A 131 -7.04 -12.24 -6.99
C ASP A 131 -7.02 -13.46 -6.07
N TYR A 132 -6.08 -13.50 -5.13
CA TYR A 132 -5.90 -14.66 -4.28
C TYR A 132 -6.82 -14.59 -3.05
N GLU A 133 -7.67 -15.61 -2.87
CA GLU A 133 -8.46 -15.79 -1.65
C GLU A 133 -7.76 -16.84 -0.76
N PRO A 134 -7.35 -16.48 0.48
CA PRO A 134 -6.82 -17.44 1.44
C PRO A 134 -7.79 -18.60 1.71
N ASN A 135 -7.24 -19.78 1.98
CA ASN A 135 -8.04 -21.00 2.21
C ASN A 135 -8.65 -21.08 3.64
N ASP A 136 -8.49 -20.03 4.43
CA ASP A 136 -8.91 -19.87 5.81
C ASP A 136 -10.45 -19.72 5.91
N PRO A 137 -11.19 -20.63 6.58
CA PRO A 137 -12.64 -20.67 6.52
C PRO A 137 -13.38 -19.44 7.06
N ARG A 138 -12.71 -18.58 7.83
CA ARG A 138 -13.28 -17.33 8.37
C ARG A 138 -12.77 -16.07 7.66
N TYR A 139 -11.95 -16.17 6.60
CA TYR A 139 -11.45 -15.02 5.84
C TYR A 139 -12.58 -14.05 5.43
N ASN A 140 -13.69 -14.59 4.93
CA ASN A 140 -14.87 -13.81 4.53
C ASN A 140 -15.58 -13.04 5.66
N GLN A 141 -15.14 -13.16 6.91
CA GLN A 141 -15.62 -12.40 8.07
C GLN A 141 -14.69 -11.22 8.41
N GLN A 142 -13.53 -11.12 7.77
CA GLN A 142 -12.49 -10.12 8.01
C GLN A 142 -12.64 -8.94 7.05
N TRP A 143 -13.70 -8.16 7.25
CA TRP A 143 -14.02 -6.99 6.41
C TRP A 143 -12.89 -5.94 6.37
N TYR A 144 -12.03 -5.93 7.39
CA TYR A 144 -10.98 -4.93 7.54
C TYR A 144 -9.81 -5.13 6.56
N ILE A 145 -9.50 -6.37 6.17
CA ILE A 145 -8.41 -6.69 5.22
C ILE A 145 -8.57 -5.92 3.90
N PRO A 146 -9.70 -6.02 3.17
CA PRO A 146 -9.89 -5.24 1.94
C PRO A 146 -10.00 -3.74 2.19
N GLN A 147 -10.40 -3.31 3.39
CA GLN A 147 -10.53 -1.89 3.71
C GLN A 147 -9.17 -1.20 3.76
N VAL A 148 -8.12 -1.88 4.25
CA VAL A 148 -6.74 -1.37 4.29
C VAL A 148 -5.88 -1.87 3.12
N THR A 149 -6.53 -2.41 2.08
CA THR A 149 -5.94 -2.89 0.81
C THR A 149 -4.87 -3.99 0.94
N VAL A 150 -4.89 -4.72 2.05
CA VAL A 150 -3.96 -5.82 2.31
C VAL A 150 -4.12 -6.98 1.33
N ASP A 151 -5.35 -7.28 0.93
CA ASP A 151 -5.65 -8.31 -0.08
C ASP A 151 -5.01 -7.99 -1.44
N PHE A 152 -5.10 -6.74 -1.89
CA PHE A 152 -4.40 -6.29 -3.10
C PHE A 152 -2.88 -6.28 -2.92
N ALA A 153 -2.38 -5.97 -1.72
CA ALA A 153 -0.95 -6.03 -1.45
C ALA A 153 -0.42 -7.47 -1.55
N TRP A 154 -1.12 -8.48 -1.06
CA TRP A 154 -0.71 -9.88 -1.20
C TRP A 154 -0.50 -10.30 -2.65
N ASP A 155 -1.31 -9.80 -3.58
CA ASP A 155 -1.19 -10.09 -5.01
C ASP A 155 0.09 -9.53 -5.65
N MET A 156 0.87 -8.72 -4.93
CA MET A 156 2.20 -8.28 -5.32
C MET A 156 3.24 -9.41 -5.24
N TRP A 157 2.98 -10.45 -4.45
CA TRP A 157 3.79 -11.67 -4.38
C TRP A 157 3.35 -12.71 -5.44
N ASP A 158 4.24 -13.63 -5.79
CA ASP A 158 3.93 -14.75 -6.69
C ASP A 158 3.52 -15.99 -5.92
N ILE A 159 2.32 -15.94 -5.33
CA ILE A 159 1.78 -17.00 -4.47
C ILE A 159 1.71 -18.34 -5.22
N ALA A 160 1.30 -18.31 -6.49
CA ALA A 160 1.24 -19.51 -7.34
C ALA A 160 2.63 -20.10 -7.65
N GLY A 161 3.67 -19.25 -7.67
CA GLY A 161 5.08 -19.63 -7.78
C GLY A 161 5.71 -20.07 -6.45
N GLY A 162 4.97 -19.99 -5.34
CA GLY A 162 5.45 -20.34 -4.00
C GLY A 162 6.16 -19.20 -3.26
N ASN A 163 6.06 -17.96 -3.76
CA ASN A 163 6.48 -16.77 -3.02
C ASN A 163 5.27 -16.25 -2.24
N GLU A 164 5.19 -16.58 -0.95
CA GLU A 164 4.08 -16.18 -0.08
C GLU A 164 4.27 -14.73 0.43
N PRO A 165 3.19 -13.98 0.68
CA PRO A 165 3.28 -12.64 1.25
C PRO A 165 3.93 -12.62 2.64
N GLY A 166 4.51 -11.48 2.99
CA GLY A 166 5.27 -11.32 4.24
C GLY A 166 6.72 -11.80 4.13
N ASP A 167 7.42 -11.74 5.26
CA ASP A 167 8.77 -12.24 5.47
C ASP A 167 8.87 -12.79 6.90
N GLU A 168 9.34 -14.03 7.03
CA GLU A 168 9.52 -14.71 8.32
C GLU A 168 10.58 -14.06 9.22
N ASN A 169 11.40 -13.16 8.67
CA ASN A 169 12.36 -12.39 9.44
C ASN A 169 11.78 -11.11 10.02
N ILE A 170 10.59 -10.68 9.59
CA ILE A 170 9.91 -9.49 10.14
C ILE A 170 9.12 -9.91 11.38
N VAL A 171 9.41 -9.24 12.50
CA VAL A 171 8.89 -9.60 13.82
C VAL A 171 8.03 -8.49 14.40
N VAL A 172 6.79 -8.84 14.76
CA VAL A 172 5.86 -7.96 15.47
C VAL A 172 5.80 -8.35 16.95
N GLY A 173 6.40 -7.53 17.81
CA GLY A 173 6.31 -7.61 19.26
C GLY A 173 4.93 -7.23 19.77
N ILE A 174 4.24 -8.18 20.41
CA ILE A 174 2.91 -8.00 20.99
C ILE A 174 3.07 -7.73 22.49
N VAL A 175 3.24 -6.45 22.84
CA VAL A 175 3.39 -6.00 24.24
C VAL A 175 2.00 -5.81 24.84
N ASP A 176 1.46 -6.88 25.41
CA ASP A 176 0.04 -6.96 25.79
C ASP A 176 -0.18 -7.87 27.01
N THR A 177 -1.35 -8.47 27.18
CA THR A 177 -1.69 -9.34 28.31
C THR A 177 -1.08 -10.74 28.25
N GLY A 178 -0.31 -11.04 27.20
CA GLY A 178 0.21 -12.36 26.88
C GLY A 178 -0.60 -13.04 25.78
N CYS A 179 -0.12 -14.19 25.29
CA CYS A 179 -0.66 -14.84 24.10
C CYS A 179 -0.83 -16.34 24.34
N ASP A 180 -1.93 -16.90 23.84
CA ASP A 180 -2.14 -18.35 23.69
C ASP A 180 -1.29 -18.83 22.49
N TRP A 181 0.03 -18.82 22.67
CA TRP A 181 0.99 -18.94 21.57
C TRP A 181 0.91 -20.29 20.84
N ASP A 182 0.43 -21.34 21.52
CA ASP A 182 0.18 -22.67 20.93
C ASP A 182 -1.19 -22.80 20.25
N HIS A 183 -1.93 -21.69 20.11
CA HIS A 183 -3.15 -21.65 19.33
C HIS A 183 -2.89 -22.21 17.92
N PRO A 184 -3.72 -23.13 17.40
CA PRO A 184 -3.45 -23.79 16.11
C PRO A 184 -3.29 -22.85 14.92
N ASP A 185 -3.84 -21.64 15.02
CA ASP A 185 -3.77 -20.58 14.01
C ASP A 185 -2.67 -19.55 14.27
N LEU A 186 -1.92 -19.64 15.37
CA LEU A 186 -0.82 -18.72 15.69
C LEU A 186 0.55 -19.41 15.63
N ILE A 187 0.59 -20.70 15.95
CA ILE A 187 1.84 -21.44 16.14
C ILE A 187 2.76 -21.47 14.92
N GLY A 188 2.23 -21.40 13.70
CA GLY A 188 3.04 -21.39 12.46
C GLY A 188 3.85 -20.10 12.27
N ASN A 189 3.41 -19.02 12.90
CA ASN A 189 4.04 -17.71 12.84
C ASN A 189 4.54 -17.22 14.20
N LEU A 190 4.70 -18.13 15.17
CA LEU A 190 5.32 -17.78 16.44
C LEU A 190 6.81 -17.48 16.21
N TRP A 191 7.26 -16.33 16.73
CA TRP A 191 8.68 -16.01 16.80
C TRP A 191 9.40 -16.95 17.76
N GLN A 192 10.59 -17.39 17.39
CA GLN A 192 11.44 -18.28 18.19
C GLN A 192 12.82 -17.65 18.33
N ASN A 193 13.33 -17.56 19.56
CA ASN A 193 14.67 -17.06 19.84
C ASN A 193 15.73 -18.10 19.50
N MET A 194 16.19 -18.13 18.25
CA MET A 194 17.22 -19.07 17.83
C MET A 194 18.59 -18.83 18.51
N ASP A 195 18.81 -17.69 19.15
CA ASP A 195 20.03 -17.46 19.94
C ASP A 195 19.99 -18.17 21.31
N GLU A 196 18.81 -18.66 21.74
CA GLU A 196 18.60 -19.51 22.93
C GLU A 196 18.44 -21.01 22.59
N ASP A 197 18.64 -21.41 21.32
CA ASP A 197 18.71 -22.84 20.90
C ASP A 197 20.02 -23.47 21.43
N TYR A 198 20.00 -23.88 22.69
CA TYR A 198 21.16 -24.36 23.42
C TYR A 198 21.62 -25.74 22.92
N ASP A 199 20.69 -26.62 22.55
CA ASP A 199 21.03 -27.97 22.11
C ASP A 199 21.35 -28.06 20.60
N GLY A 200 21.03 -27.00 19.85
CA GLY A 200 21.43 -26.74 18.47
C GLY A 200 20.63 -27.53 17.45
N ASP A 201 19.38 -27.86 17.75
CA ASP A 201 18.52 -28.67 16.89
C ASP A 201 17.67 -27.84 15.89
N GLY A 202 17.67 -26.52 16.05
CA GLY A 202 17.03 -25.55 15.17
C GLY A 202 15.56 -25.25 15.50
N ALA A 203 15.11 -25.54 16.73
CA ALA A 203 13.78 -25.20 17.21
C ALA A 203 13.81 -24.89 18.71
N THR A 204 12.99 -23.94 19.17
CA THR A 204 12.82 -23.65 20.61
C THR A 204 11.49 -24.18 21.18
N ILE A 205 10.73 -24.89 20.35
CA ILE A 205 9.47 -25.54 20.70
C ILE A 205 9.36 -26.95 20.10
N GLU A 206 8.76 -27.86 20.85
CA GLU A 206 8.55 -29.25 20.44
C GLU A 206 7.09 -29.72 20.58
N TYR A 207 6.64 -30.56 19.65
CA TYR A 207 5.31 -31.17 19.72
C TYR A 207 5.36 -32.52 20.43
N VAL A 208 5.14 -32.49 21.76
CA VAL A 208 5.25 -33.67 22.63
C VAL A 208 3.90 -34.04 23.23
N GLY A 209 3.51 -35.30 23.07
CA GLY A 209 2.32 -35.85 23.73
C GLY A 209 0.98 -35.26 23.26
N GLY A 210 0.96 -34.58 22.11
CA GLY A 210 -0.24 -33.98 21.53
C GLY A 210 -0.41 -32.48 21.80
N SER A 211 0.60 -31.82 22.38
CA SER A 211 0.64 -30.37 22.60
C SER A 211 2.02 -29.82 22.26
N TRP A 212 2.06 -28.55 21.85
CA TRP A 212 3.32 -27.81 21.76
C TRP A 212 3.80 -27.45 23.17
N GLN A 213 5.11 -27.47 23.36
CA GLN A 213 5.79 -27.15 24.62
C GLN A 213 7.11 -26.45 24.26
N LEU A 214 7.65 -25.64 25.18
CA LEU A 214 9.02 -25.15 25.09
C LEU A 214 9.99 -26.33 25.02
N ASP A 215 11.04 -26.22 24.21
CA ASP A 215 12.01 -27.29 24.08
C ASP A 215 12.74 -27.53 25.40
N SER A 216 12.62 -28.75 25.92
CA SER A 216 13.29 -29.13 27.16
C SER A 216 14.81 -29.23 27.06
N GLY A 217 15.36 -29.31 25.84
CA GLY A 217 16.78 -29.20 25.52
C GLY A 217 17.33 -27.80 25.79
N ASP A 218 16.51 -26.77 25.57
CA ASP A 218 16.90 -25.36 25.66
C ASP A 218 16.69 -24.74 27.03
N LEU A 219 15.88 -25.36 27.89
CA LEU A 219 15.62 -24.89 29.26
C LEU A 219 16.79 -25.19 30.23
N ASN A 220 17.95 -24.59 29.98
CA ASN A 220 19.17 -24.79 30.75
C ASN A 220 19.30 -23.83 31.96
N GLY A 221 18.44 -22.80 32.06
CA GLY A 221 18.44 -21.79 33.10
C GLY A 221 19.56 -20.75 32.95
N VAL A 222 20.00 -20.48 31.73
CA VAL A 222 21.07 -19.56 31.35
C VAL A 222 20.55 -18.63 30.26
N ASP A 223 20.88 -17.36 30.39
CA ASP A 223 20.73 -16.36 29.33
C ASP A 223 21.90 -16.54 28.34
N ASP A 224 21.70 -17.33 27.28
CA ASP A 224 22.76 -17.74 26.34
C ASP A 224 23.10 -16.62 25.34
N ASP A 225 22.15 -15.75 25.02
CA ASP A 225 22.32 -14.60 24.12
C ASP A 225 22.82 -13.32 24.84
N GLY A 226 22.70 -13.27 26.16
CA GLY A 226 23.17 -12.19 27.03
C GLY A 226 22.29 -10.94 27.00
N ASP A 227 21.03 -11.07 26.60
CA ASP A 227 20.06 -9.98 26.51
C ASP A 227 19.45 -9.60 27.87
N GLY A 228 19.62 -10.47 28.87
CA GLY A 228 19.14 -10.31 30.25
C GLY A 228 17.89 -11.10 30.60
N TYR A 229 17.36 -11.92 29.68
CA TYR A 229 16.13 -12.70 29.84
C TYR A 229 16.41 -14.20 29.70
N VAL A 230 16.52 -14.90 30.83
CA VAL A 230 16.90 -16.32 30.88
C VAL A 230 15.88 -17.23 30.18
N ASP A 231 16.34 -17.99 29.19
CA ASP A 231 15.59 -18.98 28.43
C ASP A 231 14.36 -18.34 27.72
N ASN A 232 14.47 -17.13 27.14
CA ASN A 232 13.35 -16.39 26.52
C ASN A 232 12.95 -16.92 25.12
N LEU A 233 12.78 -18.24 25.02
CA LEU A 233 12.64 -19.05 23.81
C LEU A 233 11.62 -18.57 22.76
N ILE A 234 10.51 -17.96 23.19
CA ILE A 234 9.38 -17.54 22.33
C ILE A 234 8.83 -16.16 22.69
N GLY A 235 9.51 -15.44 23.57
CA GLY A 235 9.00 -14.23 24.21
C GLY A 235 9.20 -14.25 25.73
N TRP A 236 8.60 -13.29 26.42
CA TRP A 236 8.90 -13.04 27.83
C TRP A 236 7.67 -12.60 28.65
N ASP A 237 7.60 -13.03 29.91
CA ASP A 237 6.67 -12.54 30.92
C ASP A 237 7.33 -11.48 31.80
N ILE A 238 7.03 -10.22 31.53
CA ILE A 238 7.50 -9.06 32.30
C ILE A 238 6.90 -9.04 33.71
N ALA A 239 5.69 -9.58 33.88
CA ALA A 239 4.98 -9.53 35.15
C ALA A 239 5.51 -10.55 36.14
N MET A 240 5.92 -11.72 35.67
CA MET A 240 6.43 -12.82 36.50
C MET A 240 7.95 -13.01 36.43
N GLU A 241 8.62 -12.31 35.51
CA GLU A 241 10.06 -12.42 35.23
C GLU A 241 10.46 -13.86 34.85
N ASP A 242 9.70 -14.46 33.92
CA ASP A 242 9.95 -15.80 33.39
C ASP A 242 9.68 -15.90 31.88
N ASN A 243 9.98 -17.07 31.30
CA ASN A 243 9.85 -17.35 29.88
C ASN A 243 8.47 -17.86 29.45
N ASN A 244 7.43 -17.60 30.25
CA ASN A 244 6.07 -18.05 29.94
C ASN A 244 5.16 -16.88 29.54
N PRO A 245 5.17 -16.47 28.25
CA PRO A 245 4.35 -15.34 27.81
C PRO A 245 2.86 -15.66 27.65
N VAL A 246 2.39 -16.81 28.17
CA VAL A 246 0.97 -17.18 28.14
C VAL A 246 0.17 -16.21 28.98
N GLY A 247 -0.86 -15.62 28.38
CA GLY A 247 -1.76 -14.70 29.07
C GLY A 247 -2.44 -15.34 30.29
N PRO A 248 -3.04 -14.53 31.17
CA PRO A 248 -3.63 -15.05 32.40
C PRO A 248 -4.75 -16.07 32.11
N PRO A 249 -5.00 -17.05 33.00
CA PRO A 249 -5.98 -18.12 32.77
C PRO A 249 -7.42 -17.65 32.97
N SER A 250 -7.62 -16.50 33.62
CA SER A 250 -8.92 -15.93 33.95
C SER A 250 -8.86 -14.40 33.98
N GLY A 251 -10.01 -13.74 33.94
CA GLY A 251 -10.09 -12.27 33.88
C GLY A 251 -10.79 -11.75 32.62
N PRO A 252 -11.24 -10.49 32.64
CA PRO A 252 -11.95 -9.86 31.53
C PRO A 252 -11.08 -9.74 30.27
N ASP A 253 -9.82 -9.34 30.42
CA ASP A 253 -8.91 -9.00 29.30
C ASP A 253 -7.85 -10.09 29.05
N ARG A 254 -8.09 -11.28 29.59
CA ARG A 254 -7.07 -12.34 29.67
C ARG A 254 -6.56 -12.85 28.34
N MET A 255 -7.38 -12.73 27.29
CA MET A 255 -7.10 -13.19 25.94
C MET A 255 -6.89 -12.02 24.98
N HIS A 256 -6.65 -10.82 25.52
CA HIS A 256 -6.49 -9.62 24.72
C HIS A 256 -5.24 -9.66 23.84
N GLY A 257 -4.09 -10.06 24.39
CA GLY A 257 -2.88 -10.23 23.60
C GLY A 257 -3.00 -11.33 22.54
N THR A 258 -3.73 -12.42 22.80
CA THR A 258 -4.04 -13.44 21.78
C THR A 258 -4.85 -12.86 20.62
N HIS A 259 -5.81 -11.98 20.89
CA HIS A 259 -6.61 -11.31 19.86
C HIS A 259 -5.77 -10.32 19.05
N VAL A 260 -4.95 -9.55 19.74
CA VAL A 260 -4.02 -8.61 19.11
C VAL A 260 -3.00 -9.34 18.24
N ALA A 261 -2.45 -10.49 18.68
CA ALA A 261 -1.43 -11.25 17.94
C ALA A 261 -1.96 -11.87 16.63
N GLY A 262 -3.23 -12.28 16.59
CA GLY A 262 -3.81 -12.89 15.39
C GLY A 262 -3.95 -11.95 14.20
N VAL A 263 -4.12 -10.64 14.44
CA VAL A 263 -4.30 -9.65 13.36
C VAL A 263 -3.06 -9.58 12.45
N PRO A 264 -1.83 -9.36 12.96
CA PRO A 264 -0.63 -9.38 12.13
C PRO A 264 -0.05 -10.79 11.93
N GLY A 265 -0.33 -11.75 12.83
CA GLY A 265 0.48 -12.97 12.96
C GLY A 265 -0.28 -14.31 12.96
N ALA A 266 -1.58 -14.36 12.66
CA ALA A 266 -2.23 -15.64 12.35
C ALA A 266 -1.60 -16.34 11.11
N THR A 267 -1.59 -17.66 11.10
CA THR A 267 -0.99 -18.49 10.04
C THR A 267 -1.95 -18.57 8.86
N THR A 268 -1.78 -17.69 7.87
CA THR A 268 -2.61 -17.70 6.66
C THR A 268 -2.42 -18.98 5.86
N ASN A 269 -3.47 -19.42 5.16
CA ASN A 269 -3.46 -20.56 4.24
C ASN A 269 -3.28 -21.94 4.88
N ASN A 270 -3.60 -22.09 6.16
CA ASN A 270 -3.45 -23.34 6.90
C ASN A 270 -4.75 -24.19 6.96
N ASN A 271 -5.82 -23.77 6.28
CA ASN A 271 -7.18 -24.34 6.30
C ASN A 271 -7.91 -24.23 7.65
N LEU A 272 -7.45 -23.37 8.55
CA LEU A 272 -8.04 -23.06 9.84
C LEU A 272 -8.48 -21.60 9.87
N GLY A 273 -9.24 -21.26 10.91
CA GLY A 273 -9.42 -19.87 11.35
C GLY A 273 -9.50 -18.78 10.28
N MET A 274 -8.56 -17.84 10.42
CA MET A 274 -8.50 -16.54 9.79
C MET A 274 -7.18 -16.35 9.03
N ALA A 275 -7.13 -15.42 8.09
CA ALA A 275 -5.87 -14.94 7.53
C ALA A 275 -5.32 -13.80 8.41
N SER A 276 -4.01 -13.62 8.48
CA SER A 276 -3.40 -12.41 9.04
C SER A 276 -2.97 -11.44 7.96
N GLU A 277 -2.85 -10.17 8.30
CA GLU A 277 -2.37 -9.15 7.38
C GLU A 277 -0.92 -9.39 6.97
N GLY A 278 -0.08 -9.80 7.92
CA GLY A 278 1.35 -10.07 7.72
C GLY A 278 1.65 -11.43 7.06
N TRP A 279 0.66 -12.31 6.96
CA TRP A 279 0.75 -13.64 6.34
C TRP A 279 1.83 -14.58 6.90
N THR A 280 3.12 -14.38 6.56
CA THR A 280 4.26 -15.16 7.09
C THR A 280 5.04 -14.45 8.21
N VAL A 281 4.73 -13.16 8.46
CA VAL A 281 5.30 -12.34 9.55
C VAL A 281 5.18 -13.05 10.89
N LYS A 282 6.23 -12.93 11.72
CA LYS A 282 6.25 -13.56 13.05
C LYS A 282 5.68 -12.65 14.13
N HIS A 283 4.95 -13.23 15.09
CA HIS A 283 4.52 -12.53 16.31
C HIS A 283 5.38 -12.96 17.50
N MET A 284 5.81 -11.99 18.30
CA MET A 284 6.60 -12.18 19.52
C MET A 284 5.75 -11.76 20.74
N PRO A 285 5.17 -12.72 21.48
CA PRO A 285 4.42 -12.43 22.69
C PRO A 285 5.27 -11.84 23.82
N ILE A 286 4.96 -10.63 24.27
CA ILE A 286 5.53 -10.04 25.49
C ILE A 286 4.40 -9.79 26.49
N LYS A 287 4.32 -10.67 27.49
CA LYS A 287 3.28 -10.59 28.52
C LYS A 287 3.61 -9.52 29.55
N CYS A 288 2.71 -8.57 29.65
CA CYS A 288 2.75 -7.50 30.62
C CYS A 288 1.51 -7.51 31.53
N ALA A 289 0.68 -8.55 31.55
CA ALA A 289 -0.42 -8.68 32.53
C ALA A 289 -0.04 -9.61 33.67
N GLN A 290 -0.52 -9.31 34.88
CA GLN A 290 -0.40 -10.21 36.03
C GLN A 290 -1.50 -11.29 35.99
N GLU A 291 -1.26 -12.41 36.68
CA GLU A 291 -2.20 -13.54 36.76
C GLU A 291 -3.56 -13.20 37.38
N ASP A 292 -3.58 -12.28 38.34
CA ASP A 292 -4.74 -11.95 39.18
C ASP A 292 -5.07 -10.45 39.21
N ALA A 293 -4.51 -9.66 38.29
CA ALA A 293 -4.80 -8.23 38.17
C ALA A 293 -5.16 -7.84 36.73
N ASP A 294 -6.06 -6.87 36.60
CA ASP A 294 -6.47 -6.32 35.33
C ASP A 294 -5.44 -5.29 34.82
N GLY A 295 -5.23 -5.25 33.52
CA GLY A 295 -4.41 -4.24 32.84
C GLY A 295 -2.92 -4.57 32.70
N ILE A 296 -2.16 -3.57 32.24
CA ILE A 296 -0.75 -3.70 31.87
C ILE A 296 0.16 -3.28 33.02
N TYR A 297 0.92 -4.25 33.51
CA TYR A 297 2.03 -4.17 34.43
C TYR A 297 3.37 -4.12 33.67
N GLY A 298 4.10 -3.01 33.78
CA GLY A 298 5.45 -2.93 33.22
C GLY A 298 5.51 -2.80 31.69
N GLY A 299 4.46 -2.29 31.02
CA GLY A 299 4.41 -2.18 29.56
C GLY A 299 5.63 -1.51 28.91
N TYR A 300 6.23 -0.49 29.54
CA TYR A 300 7.48 0.12 29.03
C TYR A 300 8.72 -0.79 29.16
N ASN A 301 8.75 -1.69 30.15
CA ASN A 301 9.76 -2.74 30.21
C ASN A 301 9.53 -3.75 29.08
N GLY A 302 8.26 -4.05 28.77
CA GLY A 302 7.90 -4.89 27.62
C GLY A 302 8.30 -4.29 26.28
N ILE A 303 8.11 -2.97 26.08
CA ILE A 303 8.58 -2.28 24.86
C ILE A 303 10.10 -2.41 24.73
N LEU A 304 10.85 -2.18 25.82
CA LEU A 304 12.30 -2.29 25.79
C LEU A 304 12.74 -3.75 25.53
N CYS A 305 12.11 -4.72 26.18
CA CYS A 305 12.34 -6.15 25.96
C CYS A 305 12.14 -6.53 24.49
N ALA A 306 10.96 -6.26 23.92
CA ALA A 306 10.68 -6.55 22.52
C ALA A 306 11.73 -5.95 21.57
N ALA A 307 12.12 -4.69 21.79
CA ALA A 307 13.12 -4.03 20.96
C ALA A 307 14.52 -4.66 21.12
N GLN A 308 14.91 -5.04 22.34
CA GLN A 308 16.19 -5.71 22.61
C GLN A 308 16.28 -7.10 21.98
N THR A 309 15.16 -7.82 22.00
CA THR A 309 15.02 -9.19 21.52
C THR A 309 14.73 -9.24 19.99
N GLY A 310 14.71 -8.08 19.32
CA GLY A 310 14.74 -8.00 17.86
C GLY A 310 13.39 -7.79 17.18
N ALA A 311 12.39 -7.23 17.85
CA ALA A 311 11.16 -6.81 17.19
C ALA A 311 11.39 -5.61 16.25
N ASP A 312 11.03 -5.77 14.98
CA ASP A 312 11.02 -4.69 13.98
C ASP A 312 9.87 -3.71 14.24
N ILE A 313 8.72 -4.24 14.67
CA ILE A 313 7.52 -3.49 14.98
C ILE A 313 7.01 -3.91 16.36
N ILE A 314 6.59 -2.96 17.19
CA ILE A 314 5.95 -3.23 18.48
C ILE A 314 4.54 -2.68 18.46
N ASN A 315 3.56 -3.52 18.73
CA ASN A 315 2.19 -3.08 18.99
C ASN A 315 1.92 -2.94 20.49
N CYS A 316 1.37 -1.79 20.89
CA CYS A 316 0.91 -1.49 22.24
C CYS A 316 -0.59 -1.14 22.22
N SER A 317 -1.45 -2.13 22.50
CA SER A 317 -2.90 -1.94 22.55
C SER A 317 -3.39 -1.50 23.94
N TRP A 318 -2.67 -0.58 24.57
CA TRP A 318 -2.89 -0.09 25.94
C TRP A 318 -2.43 1.36 26.11
N GLY A 319 -2.88 2.03 27.17
CA GLY A 319 -2.34 3.34 27.54
C GLY A 319 -3.15 4.11 28.58
N GLY A 320 -2.88 5.42 28.67
CA GLY A 320 -3.59 6.36 29.53
C GLY A 320 -3.10 7.81 29.39
N GLY A 321 -3.71 8.76 30.10
CA GLY A 321 -3.47 10.20 29.87
C GLY A 321 -2.19 10.83 30.43
N GLY A 322 -1.30 10.06 31.06
CA GLY A 322 -0.15 10.61 31.80
C GLY A 322 1.18 10.61 31.02
N PHE A 323 1.68 11.80 30.67
CA PHE A 323 3.03 11.94 30.09
C PHE A 323 4.13 11.62 31.12
N SER A 324 5.16 10.89 30.68
CA SER A 324 6.38 10.62 31.45
C SER A 324 7.61 10.81 30.57
N GLY A 325 8.53 11.69 30.98
CA GLY A 325 9.80 11.86 30.27
C GLY A 325 10.69 10.61 30.28
N GLY A 326 10.53 9.74 31.28
CA GLY A 326 11.22 8.44 31.30
C GLY A 326 10.64 7.46 30.28
N ALA A 327 9.32 7.47 30.09
CA ALA A 327 8.65 6.67 29.06
C ALA A 327 9.03 7.14 27.65
N GLN A 328 9.03 8.46 27.38
CA GLN A 328 9.55 9.01 26.13
C GLN A 328 11.01 8.57 25.89
N ALA A 329 11.84 8.50 26.93
CA ALA A 329 13.21 8.02 26.79
C ALA A 329 13.29 6.53 26.40
N VAL A 330 12.37 5.69 26.89
CA VAL A 330 12.26 4.28 26.47
C VAL A 330 11.86 4.19 25.00
N ILE A 331 10.84 4.95 24.58
CA ILE A 331 10.42 5.03 23.18
C ILE A 331 11.60 5.46 22.30
N ASN A 332 12.32 6.51 22.68
CA ASN A 332 13.48 6.98 21.93
C ASN A 332 14.59 5.93 21.84
N VAL A 333 14.76 5.07 22.86
CA VAL A 333 15.74 3.99 22.83
C VAL A 333 15.30 2.88 21.88
N ALA A 334 14.04 2.41 21.98
CA ALA A 334 13.48 1.44 21.05
C ALA A 334 13.62 1.92 19.59
N TYR A 335 13.22 3.16 19.34
CA TYR A 335 13.34 3.78 18.03
C TYR A 335 14.80 3.97 17.60
N ASN A 336 15.59 4.78 18.29
CA ASN A 336 16.89 5.23 17.76
C ASN A 336 17.99 4.17 17.83
N ASN A 337 17.93 3.26 18.80
CA ASN A 337 19.02 2.30 19.03
C ASN A 337 18.72 0.92 18.45
N TYR A 338 17.46 0.50 18.45
CA TYR A 338 17.05 -0.82 17.95
C TYR A 338 16.35 -0.77 16.59
N GLY A 339 15.99 0.42 16.11
CA GLY A 339 15.40 0.56 14.77
C GLY A 339 13.92 0.20 14.71
N THR A 340 13.25 0.04 15.85
CA THR A 340 11.88 -0.47 15.94
C THR A 340 10.83 0.61 15.65
N ILE A 341 9.78 0.24 14.90
CA ILE A 341 8.55 1.02 14.74
C ILE A 341 7.63 0.73 15.93
N ILE A 342 7.15 1.75 16.64
CA ILE A 342 6.21 1.56 17.74
C ILE A 342 4.82 2.02 17.28
N VAL A 343 3.83 1.13 17.37
CA VAL A 343 2.43 1.39 17.02
C VAL A 343 1.58 1.26 18.28
N ALA A 344 0.72 2.24 18.58
CA ALA A 344 -0.09 2.20 19.79
C ALA A 344 -1.50 2.74 19.59
N SER A 345 -2.43 2.19 20.37
CA SER A 345 -3.84 2.57 20.31
C SER A 345 -4.09 3.97 20.91
N ALA A 346 -4.95 4.76 20.27
CA ALA A 346 -5.20 6.16 20.64
C ALA A 346 -6.11 6.35 21.87
N GLY A 347 -6.81 5.30 22.31
CA GLY A 347 -7.76 5.36 23.43
C GLY A 347 -9.22 5.23 22.99
N ASN A 348 -10.09 4.82 23.93
CA ASN A 348 -11.48 4.47 23.65
C ASN A 348 -12.48 5.49 24.23
N GLY A 349 -12.08 6.76 24.29
CA GLY A 349 -12.91 7.84 24.82
C GLY A 349 -12.82 8.02 26.34
N ASP A 350 -13.77 8.77 26.90
CA ASP A 350 -13.84 9.11 28.32
C ASP A 350 -14.32 7.94 29.20
N ASP A 351 -14.21 8.09 30.51
CA ASP A 351 -14.65 7.08 31.50
C ASP A 351 -16.16 6.74 31.41
N PHE A 352 -16.95 7.51 30.63
CA PHE A 352 -18.37 7.27 30.39
C PHE A 352 -18.64 6.59 29.03
N GLY A 353 -17.60 6.30 28.25
CA GLY A 353 -17.67 5.67 26.94
C GLY A 353 -18.10 6.61 25.82
N ASN A 354 -17.93 7.93 26.00
CA ASN A 354 -18.08 8.91 24.90
C ASN A 354 -16.73 9.25 24.31
N GLU A 355 -16.71 9.90 23.15
CA GLU A 355 -15.46 10.38 22.57
C GLU A 355 -14.68 11.34 23.49
N GLU A 356 -13.36 11.33 23.37
CA GLU A 356 -12.48 12.21 24.13
C GLU A 356 -11.48 12.92 23.22
N TYR A 357 -11.30 14.23 23.44
CA TYR A 357 -10.18 15.00 22.88
C TYR A 357 -9.02 15.04 23.88
N ALA A 358 -8.11 14.09 23.80
CA ALA A 358 -6.98 13.99 24.72
C ALA A 358 -5.77 13.31 24.09
N ALA A 359 -4.58 13.73 24.53
CA ALA A 359 -3.38 12.93 24.32
C ALA A 359 -3.47 11.66 25.18
N HIS A 360 -3.15 10.53 24.57
CA HIS A 360 -3.09 9.21 25.18
C HIS A 360 -1.65 8.69 25.09
N TYR A 361 -1.16 7.91 26.05
CA TYR A 361 0.22 7.45 26.08
C TYR A 361 0.28 5.93 26.28
N PRO A 362 1.08 5.18 25.48
CA PRO A 362 2.24 5.68 24.75
C PRO A 362 1.97 6.31 23.38
N SER A 363 0.76 6.19 22.82
CA SER A 363 0.45 6.63 21.45
C SER A 363 0.81 8.07 21.12
N GLY A 364 0.66 9.01 22.05
CA GLY A 364 0.97 10.42 21.88
C GLY A 364 2.41 10.83 22.20
N TYR A 365 3.34 9.89 22.40
CA TYR A 365 4.77 10.22 22.46
C TYR A 365 5.34 10.46 21.05
N ASP A 366 6.41 11.25 20.97
CA ASP A 366 7.21 11.32 19.74
C ASP A 366 7.75 9.93 19.41
N HIS A 367 7.84 9.58 18.12
CA HIS A 367 8.28 8.26 17.62
C HIS A 367 7.32 7.09 17.95
N VAL A 368 6.05 7.38 18.19
CA VAL A 368 4.99 6.36 18.25
C VAL A 368 3.95 6.68 17.19
N ILE A 369 3.55 5.68 16.41
CA ILE A 369 2.43 5.77 15.49
C ILE A 369 1.14 5.58 16.28
N SER A 370 0.36 6.65 16.43
CA SER A 370 -0.90 6.66 17.16
C SER A 370 -2.09 6.30 16.27
N VAL A 371 -2.90 5.32 16.69
CA VAL A 371 -3.98 4.77 15.87
C VAL A 371 -5.34 4.90 16.54
N THR A 372 -6.24 5.70 15.95
CA THR A 372 -7.66 5.75 16.33
C THR A 372 -8.48 4.73 15.51
N ALA A 373 -9.74 4.50 15.90
CA ALA A 373 -10.56 3.41 15.37
C ALA A 373 -11.65 3.90 14.42
N LEU A 374 -11.89 3.10 13.38
CA LEU A 374 -13.00 3.24 12.44
C LEU A 374 -13.90 2.01 12.49
N GLY A 375 -15.19 2.23 12.29
CA GLY A 375 -16.15 1.20 11.97
C GLY A 375 -16.20 0.86 10.49
N THR A 376 -17.12 -0.03 10.15
CA THR A 376 -17.42 -0.35 8.74
C THR A 376 -17.86 0.93 8.02
N ASN A 377 -17.34 1.18 6.82
CA ASN A 377 -17.54 2.40 6.01
C ASN A 377 -16.79 3.66 6.47
N ASP A 378 -15.63 3.50 7.11
CA ASP A 378 -14.75 4.62 7.51
C ASP A 378 -15.35 5.62 8.51
N ALA A 379 -16.47 5.26 9.12
CA ALA A 379 -17.11 6.07 10.14
C ALA A 379 -16.39 5.89 11.48
N TRP A 380 -15.97 6.98 12.11
CA TRP A 380 -15.30 6.97 13.41
C TRP A 380 -16.26 6.70 14.60
N ASN A 381 -17.57 6.87 14.38
CA ASN A 381 -18.65 6.45 15.29
C ASN A 381 -18.68 7.07 16.71
N HIS A 382 -17.91 8.14 16.97
CA HIS A 382 -18.02 8.97 18.18
C HIS A 382 -17.83 8.24 19.52
N TRP A 383 -16.84 7.35 19.60
CA TRP A 383 -16.49 6.68 20.86
C TRP A 383 -14.99 6.63 21.11
N ALA A 384 -14.17 6.57 20.06
CA ALA A 384 -12.72 6.52 20.22
C ALA A 384 -12.15 7.88 20.64
N THR A 385 -10.90 7.90 21.08
CA THR A 385 -10.17 9.13 21.35
C THR A 385 -9.65 9.72 20.04
N TYR A 386 -9.67 11.05 19.92
CA TYR A 386 -9.12 11.80 18.79
C TYR A 386 -8.22 12.92 19.30
N HIS A 387 -7.15 13.23 18.57
CA HIS A 387 -6.17 14.22 19.00
C HIS A 387 -5.26 14.64 17.85
N GLU A 388 -4.56 15.76 17.99
CA GLU A 388 -3.54 16.19 17.02
C GLU A 388 -2.31 15.27 16.96
N SER A 389 -2.17 14.36 17.93
CA SER A 389 -1.10 13.35 17.95
C SER A 389 -1.53 12.02 17.30
N VAL A 390 -2.73 11.92 16.73
CA VAL A 390 -3.16 10.72 16.01
C VAL A 390 -2.53 10.73 14.62
N ASP A 391 -1.99 9.60 14.17
CA ASP A 391 -1.35 9.45 12.86
C ASP A 391 -2.25 8.71 11.86
N PHE A 392 -3.00 7.69 12.31
CA PHE A 392 -3.93 6.94 11.47
C PHE A 392 -5.31 6.77 12.12
N ALA A 393 -6.33 6.63 11.28
CA ALA A 393 -7.60 6.03 11.66
C ALA A 393 -7.77 4.70 10.92
N ALA A 394 -7.86 3.58 11.64
CA ALA A 394 -7.87 2.24 11.05
C ALA A 394 -9.06 1.41 11.55
N PRO A 395 -9.47 0.35 10.83
CA PRO A 395 -10.53 -0.56 11.29
C PRO A 395 -10.34 -1.04 12.73
N GLY A 396 -11.30 -0.71 13.60
CA GLY A 396 -11.26 -1.06 15.02
C GLY A 396 -12.59 -1.57 15.56
N GLU A 397 -13.61 -1.76 14.72
CA GLU A 397 -14.89 -2.34 15.13
C GLU A 397 -15.17 -3.69 14.45
N SER A 398 -15.71 -4.64 15.20
CA SER A 398 -16.04 -5.98 14.69
C SER A 398 -14.84 -6.67 14.04
N ILE A 399 -13.66 -6.51 14.61
CA ILE A 399 -12.41 -7.11 14.12
C ILE A 399 -12.35 -8.54 14.62
N LEU A 400 -12.53 -9.49 13.69
CA LEU A 400 -12.36 -10.91 13.97
C LEU A 400 -10.87 -11.20 14.15
N SER A 401 -10.53 -11.82 15.29
CA SER A 401 -9.20 -12.37 15.54
C SER A 401 -9.23 -13.60 16.43
N THR A 402 -8.05 -14.19 16.67
CA THR A 402 -7.83 -15.33 17.58
C THR A 402 -8.17 -14.98 19.02
N VAL A 403 -8.68 -15.93 19.79
CA VAL A 403 -8.71 -15.89 21.26
C VAL A 403 -8.23 -17.24 21.75
N TYR A 404 -8.28 -17.51 23.06
CA TYR A 404 -7.86 -18.81 23.58
C TYR A 404 -8.56 -19.96 22.85
N ALA A 405 -7.82 -20.99 22.45
CA ALA A 405 -8.32 -22.06 21.58
C ALA A 405 -9.57 -22.77 22.15
N ASN A 406 -9.70 -22.77 23.48
CA ASN A 406 -10.81 -23.38 24.22
C ASN A 406 -12.02 -22.44 24.43
N VAL A 407 -11.96 -21.17 24.00
CA VAL A 407 -13.02 -20.16 24.09
C VAL A 407 -13.59 -19.89 22.71
N SER A 408 -14.91 -19.94 22.56
CA SER A 408 -15.62 -19.54 21.32
C SER A 408 -15.09 -20.18 20.01
N GLY A 409 -14.47 -21.36 20.13
CA GLY A 409 -13.84 -22.06 19.02
C GLY A 409 -12.54 -21.42 18.52
N GLY A 410 -11.86 -20.63 19.36
CA GLY A 410 -10.57 -19.99 19.10
C GLY A 410 -10.64 -18.60 18.49
N TYR A 411 -11.83 -18.02 18.26
CA TYR A 411 -11.95 -16.72 17.58
C TYR A 411 -13.16 -15.91 18.03
N GLU A 412 -12.99 -14.59 18.13
CA GLU A 412 -14.06 -13.64 18.42
C GLU A 412 -13.88 -12.31 17.67
N SER A 413 -14.98 -11.57 17.49
CA SER A 413 -14.96 -10.23 16.93
C SER A 413 -15.08 -9.19 18.03
N TRP A 414 -14.09 -8.31 18.15
CA TRP A 414 -14.04 -7.28 19.19
C TRP A 414 -13.99 -5.86 18.61
N MET A 415 -14.06 -4.89 19.50
CA MET A 415 -14.10 -3.47 19.19
C MET A 415 -13.16 -2.73 20.12
N GLY A 416 -12.39 -1.80 19.57
CA GLY A 416 -11.49 -0.93 20.32
C GLY A 416 -10.38 -0.36 19.42
N THR A 417 -9.78 0.76 19.84
CA THR A 417 -8.51 1.21 19.25
C THR A 417 -7.42 0.16 19.42
N SER A 418 -7.57 -0.72 20.42
CA SER A 418 -6.75 -1.92 20.63
C SER A 418 -6.78 -2.93 19.47
N MET A 419 -7.83 -2.92 18.64
CA MET A 419 -7.91 -3.74 17.43
C MET A 419 -7.48 -2.95 16.19
N ALA A 420 -7.51 -1.62 16.24
CA ALA A 420 -7.04 -0.76 15.14
C ALA A 420 -5.50 -0.66 15.09
N SER A 421 -4.82 -0.58 16.24
CA SER A 421 -3.36 -0.52 16.26
C SER A 421 -2.68 -1.77 15.69
N PRO A 422 -3.10 -3.03 15.95
CA PRO A 422 -2.48 -4.18 15.30
C PRO A 422 -2.79 -4.29 13.80
N VAL A 423 -3.88 -3.67 13.31
CA VAL A 423 -4.13 -3.53 11.86
C VAL A 423 -3.05 -2.64 11.22
N VAL A 424 -2.70 -1.52 11.84
CA VAL A 424 -1.61 -0.67 11.34
C VAL A 424 -0.25 -1.37 11.48
N ALA A 425 -0.03 -2.12 12.57
CA ALA A 425 1.18 -2.91 12.75
C ALA A 425 1.33 -3.99 11.66
N GLY A 426 0.24 -4.67 11.28
CA GLY A 426 0.22 -5.63 10.17
C GLY A 426 0.52 -5.00 8.82
N CYS A 427 -0.05 -3.82 8.54
CA CYS A 427 0.29 -3.03 7.35
C CYS A 427 1.78 -2.67 7.28
N TYR A 428 2.39 -2.22 8.38
CA TYR A 428 3.84 -1.96 8.44
C TYR A 428 4.66 -3.23 8.22
N ALA A 429 4.28 -4.33 8.86
CA ALA A 429 5.00 -5.60 8.74
C ALA A 429 4.98 -6.11 7.29
N LEU A 430 3.82 -6.05 6.62
CA LEU A 430 3.68 -6.45 5.22
C LEU A 430 4.46 -5.52 4.28
N LEU A 431 4.41 -4.20 4.51
CA LEU A 431 5.18 -3.24 3.73
C LEU A 431 6.69 -3.47 3.86
N TRP A 432 7.18 -3.67 5.08
CA TRP A 432 8.59 -3.93 5.33
C TRP A 432 9.04 -5.27 4.77
N SER A 433 8.18 -6.28 4.81
CA SER A 433 8.43 -7.57 4.16
C SER A 433 8.63 -7.46 2.65
N TYR A 434 7.96 -6.52 1.99
CA TYR A 434 8.15 -6.27 0.55
C TYR A 434 9.45 -5.49 0.25
N PHE A 435 9.88 -4.62 1.18
CA PHE A 435 11.10 -3.84 1.09
C PHE A 435 12.06 -4.13 2.26
N PRO A 436 12.58 -5.36 2.38
CA PRO A 436 13.32 -5.79 3.57
C PRO A 436 14.63 -5.00 3.78
N ASP A 437 15.20 -4.45 2.70
CA ASP A 437 16.43 -3.64 2.75
C ASP A 437 16.18 -2.14 2.97
N ALA A 438 14.92 -1.70 3.11
CA ALA A 438 14.61 -0.29 3.29
C ALA A 438 14.85 0.18 4.73
N ASP A 439 15.28 1.44 4.85
CA ASP A 439 15.45 2.09 6.16
C ASP A 439 14.07 2.23 6.83
N ARG A 440 14.01 2.01 8.16
CA ARG A 440 12.78 2.16 8.96
C ARG A 440 12.07 3.51 8.72
N ASP A 441 12.81 4.62 8.73
CA ASP A 441 12.24 5.96 8.52
C ASP A 441 11.54 6.06 7.16
N TRP A 442 12.05 5.36 6.15
CA TRP A 442 11.40 5.28 4.85
C TRP A 442 10.12 4.46 4.94
N ILE A 443 10.11 3.30 5.60
CA ILE A 443 8.93 2.47 5.81
C ILE A 443 7.82 3.24 6.53
N GLU A 444 8.14 3.94 7.62
CA GLU A 444 7.21 4.78 8.38
C GLU A 444 6.59 5.87 7.51
N GLN A 445 7.44 6.69 6.90
CA GLN A 445 6.98 7.81 6.08
C GLN A 445 6.19 7.31 4.87
N ARG A 446 6.55 6.14 4.34
CA ARG A 446 5.90 5.58 3.17
C ARG A 446 4.44 5.23 3.40
N LEU A 447 4.12 4.55 4.50
CA LEU A 447 2.72 4.24 4.80
C LEU A 447 1.92 5.51 5.17
N LEU A 448 2.56 6.48 5.82
CA LEU A 448 1.95 7.78 6.14
C LEU A 448 1.59 8.57 4.87
N ASP A 449 2.51 8.65 3.92
CA ASP A 449 2.34 9.43 2.68
C ASP A 449 1.27 8.84 1.75
N THR A 450 1.03 7.53 1.81
CA THR A 450 0.05 6.84 0.96
C THR A 450 -1.27 6.57 1.65
N ALA A 451 -1.48 7.05 2.88
CA ALA A 451 -2.73 6.89 3.60
C ALA A 451 -3.90 7.53 2.84
N ASP A 452 -5.06 6.88 2.84
CA ASP A 452 -6.27 7.35 2.17
C ASP A 452 -6.98 8.41 3.03
N PRO A 453 -7.03 9.69 2.60
CA PRO A 453 -7.68 10.76 3.35
C PRO A 453 -9.22 10.70 3.32
N VAL A 454 -9.85 9.70 2.67
CA VAL A 454 -11.31 9.52 2.57
C VAL A 454 -12.03 9.60 3.92
N ILE A 455 -11.34 9.31 5.02
CA ILE A 455 -11.87 9.44 6.38
C ILE A 455 -12.44 10.84 6.66
N TYR A 456 -11.90 11.89 6.03
CA TYR A 456 -12.36 13.28 6.21
C TYR A 456 -13.58 13.64 5.34
N ASP A 457 -13.82 12.89 4.27
CA ASP A 457 -15.05 13.00 3.47
C ASP A 457 -16.24 12.32 4.18
N VAL A 458 -15.96 11.33 5.03
CA VAL A 458 -16.96 10.61 5.83
C VAL A 458 -17.23 11.33 7.17
N ASN A 459 -16.16 11.70 7.89
CA ASN A 459 -16.23 12.31 9.21
C ASN A 459 -16.07 13.84 9.11
N THR A 460 -17.09 14.48 8.52
CA THR A 460 -17.06 15.88 8.06
C THR A 460 -17.09 16.94 9.16
N GLU A 461 -17.17 16.55 10.44
CA GLU A 461 -17.24 17.47 11.55
C GLU A 461 -15.97 18.32 11.68
N ASP A 462 -16.12 19.65 11.75
CA ASP A 462 -15.01 20.61 11.81
C ASP A 462 -14.00 20.31 12.93
N TYR A 463 -14.44 19.73 14.05
CA TYR A 463 -13.59 19.43 15.19
C TYR A 463 -12.76 18.15 15.03
N LEU A 464 -13.01 17.34 14.00
CA LEU A 464 -12.26 16.12 13.68
C LEU A 464 -11.16 16.37 12.64
N GLN A 465 -11.29 17.41 11.83
CA GLN A 465 -10.37 17.72 10.73
C GLN A 465 -8.93 17.90 11.23
N GLY A 466 -8.02 17.04 10.77
CA GLY A 466 -6.62 16.99 11.21
C GLY A 466 -6.38 16.36 12.59
N ARG A 467 -7.36 15.64 13.15
CA ARG A 467 -7.28 14.99 14.48
C ARG A 467 -7.63 13.50 14.46
N LEU A 468 -7.81 12.94 13.26
CA LEU A 468 -7.98 11.50 13.01
C LEU A 468 -6.75 10.93 12.26
N GLY A 469 -5.64 11.67 12.22
CA GLY A 469 -4.46 11.28 11.46
C GLY A 469 -4.47 11.72 10.01
N VAL A 470 -3.53 11.19 9.24
CA VAL A 470 -3.35 11.51 7.82
C VAL A 470 -4.38 10.79 6.94
N GLY A 471 -4.93 9.67 7.40
CA GLY A 471 -5.86 8.87 6.64
C GLY A 471 -6.06 7.47 7.21
N ARG A 472 -6.78 6.65 6.46
CA ARG A 472 -6.80 5.20 6.63
C ARG A 472 -5.54 4.59 5.99
N PRO A 473 -4.85 3.62 6.63
CA PRO A 473 -3.71 2.97 5.99
C PRO A 473 -4.12 2.28 4.69
N ASP A 474 -3.25 2.39 3.67
CA ASP A 474 -3.40 1.75 2.36
C ASP A 474 -2.04 1.11 2.00
N VAL A 475 -1.89 -0.17 2.34
CA VAL A 475 -0.61 -0.87 2.18
C VAL A 475 -0.32 -1.20 0.72
N PHE A 476 -1.36 -1.46 -0.09
CA PHE A 476 -1.18 -1.63 -1.53
C PHE A 476 -0.64 -0.34 -2.17
N ALA A 477 -1.21 0.82 -1.85
CA ALA A 477 -0.69 2.09 -2.30
C ALA A 477 0.74 2.30 -1.80
N ALA A 478 1.07 1.95 -0.55
CA ALA A 478 2.44 2.03 -0.04
C ALA A 478 3.44 1.19 -0.87
N ILE A 479 3.07 -0.02 -1.26
CA ILE A 479 3.92 -0.89 -2.09
C ILE A 479 3.98 -0.40 -3.55
N ALA A 480 2.83 -0.07 -4.13
CA ALA A 480 2.68 0.28 -5.55
C ALA A 480 3.04 1.74 -5.88
N SER A 481 3.16 2.60 -4.87
CA SER A 481 3.59 3.98 -5.03
C SER A 481 5.06 4.02 -5.46
N GLY A 482 5.59 5.11 -5.99
CA GLY A 482 6.97 5.15 -6.52
C GLY A 482 7.25 4.17 -7.68
N ALA A 483 6.22 3.44 -8.12
CA ALA A 483 6.22 2.46 -9.17
C ALA A 483 5.43 2.96 -10.38
N PHE A 484 4.41 3.79 -10.13
CA PHE A 484 3.64 4.54 -11.13
C PHE A 484 3.54 6.01 -10.73
N PRO A 485 3.46 6.94 -11.70
CA PRO A 485 2.92 8.26 -11.44
C PRO A 485 1.40 8.21 -11.29
N SER A 486 0.84 9.10 -10.49
CA SER A 486 -0.61 9.32 -10.38
C SER A 486 -0.91 10.74 -10.83
N LEU A 487 -1.27 10.89 -12.11
CA LEU A 487 -1.51 12.21 -12.69
C LEU A 487 -2.99 12.59 -12.62
N SER A 488 -3.26 13.82 -12.19
CA SER A 488 -4.57 14.43 -12.17
C SER A 488 -4.60 15.72 -13.00
N TYR A 489 -5.72 15.96 -13.67
CA TYR A 489 -5.98 17.23 -14.35
C TYR A 489 -6.24 18.34 -13.32
N GLN A 490 -5.54 19.47 -13.45
CA GLN A 490 -5.73 20.64 -12.57
C GLN A 490 -6.52 21.74 -13.27
N SER A 491 -6.06 22.20 -14.43
CA SER A 491 -6.66 23.33 -15.14
C SER A 491 -6.18 23.42 -16.59
N TYR A 492 -6.80 24.30 -17.40
CA TYR A 492 -6.31 24.66 -18.73
C TYR A 492 -6.33 26.17 -18.95
N SER A 493 -5.64 26.63 -20.00
CA SER A 493 -5.75 28.01 -20.51
C SER A 493 -5.70 28.03 -22.03
N LEU A 494 -6.41 29.00 -22.64
CA LEU A 494 -6.48 29.17 -24.09
C LEU A 494 -5.71 30.40 -24.55
N GLN A 495 -5.04 30.28 -25.69
CA GLN A 495 -4.49 31.39 -26.44
C GLN A 495 -5.14 31.40 -27.83
N LEU A 496 -5.99 32.38 -28.10
CA LEU A 496 -6.62 32.52 -29.41
C LEU A 496 -5.56 32.81 -30.50
N THR A 497 -5.68 32.12 -31.63
CA THR A 497 -4.75 32.20 -32.77
C THR A 497 -5.38 32.90 -33.98
N VAL A 498 -6.67 32.67 -34.20
CA VAL A 498 -7.52 33.44 -35.12
C VAL A 498 -8.69 33.92 -34.28
N ASP A 499 -8.87 35.23 -34.17
CA ASP A 499 -9.79 35.91 -33.27
C ASP A 499 -10.25 37.22 -33.90
N ASP A 500 -11.52 37.59 -33.73
CA ASP A 500 -12.05 38.89 -34.15
C ASP A 500 -11.67 40.06 -33.20
N GLY A 501 -11.01 39.73 -32.08
CA GLY A 501 -10.42 40.66 -31.13
C GLY A 501 -11.32 40.96 -29.93
N ASP A 502 -12.41 40.22 -29.77
CA ASP A 502 -13.28 40.29 -28.59
C ASP A 502 -12.79 39.43 -27.41
N GLY A 503 -11.80 38.54 -27.66
CA GLY A 503 -11.17 37.69 -26.65
C GLY A 503 -12.03 36.49 -26.24
N VAL A 504 -13.04 36.16 -27.04
CA VAL A 504 -13.93 35.00 -26.87
C VAL A 504 -13.76 34.09 -28.07
N LEU A 505 -13.59 32.79 -27.86
CA LEU A 505 -13.48 31.84 -28.97
C LEU A 505 -14.86 31.61 -29.62
N ASN A 506 -15.02 32.06 -30.86
CA ASN A 506 -16.28 32.04 -31.64
C ASN A 506 -16.25 31.03 -32.81
N PRO A 507 -17.40 30.73 -33.45
CA PRO A 507 -17.43 29.99 -34.71
C PRO A 507 -16.55 30.62 -35.79
N GLY A 508 -15.69 29.81 -36.42
CA GLY A 508 -14.69 30.25 -37.40
C GLY A 508 -13.33 30.64 -36.81
N GLU A 509 -13.17 30.59 -35.49
CA GLU A 509 -11.94 30.95 -34.78
C GLU A 509 -11.14 29.73 -34.29
N SER A 510 -9.89 29.97 -33.90
CA SER A 510 -8.98 28.92 -33.42
C SER A 510 -8.24 29.32 -32.16
N ALA A 511 -7.86 28.33 -31.36
CA ALA A 511 -7.07 28.51 -30.16
C ALA A 511 -6.02 27.41 -29.99
N LYS A 512 -4.91 27.78 -29.33
CA LYS A 512 -3.98 26.85 -28.71
C LYS A 512 -4.31 26.67 -27.25
N MET A 513 -4.28 25.44 -26.74
CA MET A 513 -4.60 25.11 -25.36
C MET A 513 -3.36 24.63 -24.59
N ARG A 514 -3.22 25.14 -23.36
CA ARG A 514 -2.32 24.59 -22.35
C ARG A 514 -3.12 23.87 -21.28
N VAL A 515 -2.61 22.75 -20.81
CA VAL A 515 -3.16 21.97 -19.70
C VAL A 515 -2.12 21.92 -18.58
N ILE A 516 -2.58 21.97 -17.34
CA ILE A 516 -1.78 21.73 -16.14
C ILE A 516 -2.18 20.36 -15.59
N LEU A 517 -1.19 19.49 -15.46
CA LEU A 517 -1.30 18.20 -14.77
C LEU A 517 -0.58 18.29 -13.43
N ALA A 518 -1.09 17.65 -12.40
CA ALA A 518 -0.41 17.43 -11.13
C ALA A 518 -0.08 15.95 -10.98
N ASN A 519 1.06 15.64 -10.38
CA ASN A 519 1.36 14.31 -9.88
C ASN A 519 1.06 14.28 -8.37
N GLU A 520 0.33 13.27 -7.91
CA GLU A 520 0.03 13.12 -6.50
C GLU A 520 1.30 12.88 -5.68
N VAL A 521 1.28 13.30 -4.41
CA VAL A 521 2.40 13.15 -3.48
C VAL A 521 2.60 11.66 -3.14
N GLY A 522 3.85 11.23 -2.97
CA GLY A 522 4.28 9.85 -2.76
C GLY A 522 4.59 9.06 -4.04
N TRP A 523 4.05 9.45 -5.21
CA TRP A 523 4.08 8.63 -6.43
C TRP A 523 5.38 8.80 -7.26
N ALA A 524 5.63 7.90 -8.21
CA ALA A 524 6.81 8.00 -9.07
C ALA A 524 6.79 9.27 -9.92
N THR A 525 7.97 9.77 -10.28
CA THR A 525 8.09 10.84 -11.27
C THR A 525 7.43 10.39 -12.58
N ALA A 526 6.46 11.17 -13.05
CA ALA A 526 5.87 10.95 -14.35
C ALA A 526 6.87 11.38 -15.42
N THR A 527 7.31 10.46 -16.27
CA THR A 527 8.24 10.77 -17.36
C THR A 527 7.57 10.55 -18.71
N ASN A 528 8.11 11.14 -19.78
CA ASN A 528 7.55 11.00 -21.13
C ASN A 528 6.03 11.24 -21.17
N VAL A 529 5.56 12.20 -20.38
CA VAL A 529 4.13 12.44 -20.20
C VAL A 529 3.58 13.01 -21.49
N ALA A 530 2.60 12.30 -22.06
CA ALA A 530 1.89 12.71 -23.26
C ALA A 530 0.38 12.67 -23.00
N ALA A 531 -0.35 13.57 -23.64
CA ALA A 531 -1.80 13.54 -23.65
C ALA A 531 -2.32 13.79 -25.07
N VAL A 532 -3.50 13.21 -25.33
CA VAL A 532 -4.24 13.41 -26.57
C VAL A 532 -5.50 14.20 -26.25
N LEU A 533 -5.73 15.29 -26.98
CA LEU A 533 -6.95 16.08 -26.92
C LEU A 533 -7.99 15.44 -27.83
N SER A 534 -9.19 15.22 -27.30
CA SER A 534 -10.31 14.73 -28.09
C SER A 534 -11.55 15.61 -27.94
N SER A 535 -12.51 15.44 -28.85
CA SER A 535 -13.77 16.16 -28.82
C SER A 535 -14.90 15.28 -29.34
N THR A 536 -16.01 15.24 -28.59
CA THR A 536 -17.26 14.62 -29.06
C THR A 536 -18.12 15.59 -29.87
N SER A 537 -17.75 16.87 -29.91
CA SER A 537 -18.47 17.88 -30.68
C SER A 537 -18.13 17.77 -32.16
N PRO A 538 -19.11 17.63 -33.07
CA PRO A 538 -18.88 17.63 -34.52
C PRO A 538 -18.48 19.02 -35.05
N TYR A 539 -18.53 20.05 -34.20
CA TYR A 539 -18.21 21.43 -34.55
C TYR A 539 -16.80 21.85 -34.14
N ILE A 540 -16.00 20.91 -33.62
CA ILE A 540 -14.60 21.14 -33.30
C ILE A 540 -13.75 20.39 -34.31
N ASP A 541 -12.87 21.13 -34.96
CA ASP A 541 -11.83 20.59 -35.81
C ASP A 541 -10.52 20.66 -35.04
N ILE A 542 -9.98 19.51 -34.65
CA ILE A 542 -8.71 19.42 -33.92
C ILE A 542 -7.59 19.51 -34.94
N ILE A 543 -6.75 20.53 -34.79
CA ILE A 543 -5.64 20.86 -35.69
C ILE A 543 -4.36 20.17 -35.20
N ASP A 544 -4.16 20.13 -33.88
CA ASP A 544 -3.09 19.40 -33.20
C ASP A 544 -3.69 18.75 -31.95
N ASP A 545 -3.80 17.42 -31.99
CA ASP A 545 -4.41 16.59 -30.95
C ASP A 545 -3.40 16.09 -29.93
N SER A 546 -2.11 16.35 -30.10
CA SER A 546 -1.06 15.79 -29.25
C SER A 546 -0.34 16.85 -28.45
N ALA A 547 0.07 16.50 -27.23
CA ALA A 547 0.95 17.33 -26.44
C ALA A 547 1.85 16.51 -25.53
N THR A 548 3.12 16.87 -25.51
CA THR A 548 4.12 16.39 -24.54
C THR A 548 4.27 17.36 -23.37
N PHE A 549 4.52 16.80 -22.19
CA PHE A 549 4.71 17.51 -20.94
C PHE A 549 6.12 17.25 -20.42
N PRO A 550 6.69 18.18 -19.63
CA PRO A 550 7.92 17.91 -18.90
C PRO A 550 7.70 16.77 -17.90
N ASP A 551 8.79 16.16 -17.45
CA ASP A 551 8.74 15.23 -16.33
C ASP A 551 8.10 15.91 -15.10
N ILE A 552 7.15 15.22 -14.48
CA ILE A 552 6.39 15.73 -13.33
C ILE A 552 6.84 14.93 -12.11
N THR A 553 7.70 15.54 -11.30
CA THR A 553 8.15 14.94 -10.05
C THR A 553 6.99 14.65 -9.12
N ASP A 554 7.22 13.79 -8.14
CA ASP A 554 6.31 13.60 -7.02
C ASP A 554 5.82 14.93 -6.43
N GLY A 555 4.50 15.05 -6.19
CA GLY A 555 3.83 16.29 -5.75
C GLY A 555 3.95 17.49 -6.71
N GLY A 556 4.51 17.29 -7.90
CA GLY A 556 4.84 18.32 -8.87
C GLY A 556 3.69 18.66 -9.82
N THR A 557 3.92 19.66 -10.69
CA THR A 557 3.00 19.98 -11.79
C THR A 557 3.73 20.11 -13.12
N GLY A 558 3.10 19.65 -14.19
CA GLY A 558 3.59 19.73 -15.56
C GLY A 558 2.66 20.54 -16.45
N VAL A 559 3.24 21.31 -17.38
CA VAL A 559 2.49 22.13 -18.34
C VAL A 559 3.09 21.99 -19.73
N ASN A 560 2.26 21.75 -20.74
CA ASN A 560 2.64 21.63 -22.14
C ASN A 560 2.94 22.99 -22.79
N ILE A 561 3.97 23.70 -22.33
CA ILE A 561 4.26 25.08 -22.75
C ILE A 561 4.74 25.15 -24.21
N THR A 562 5.60 24.20 -24.60
CA THR A 562 6.27 24.12 -25.91
C THR A 562 5.42 23.42 -26.95
N ASP A 563 4.54 22.52 -26.54
CA ASP A 563 3.79 21.60 -27.39
C ASP A 563 2.30 21.68 -27.03
N ARG A 564 1.56 22.56 -27.71
CA ARG A 564 0.20 22.92 -27.32
C ARG A 564 -0.78 22.36 -28.30
N PHE A 565 -1.82 21.72 -27.78
CA PHE A 565 -2.99 21.38 -28.56
C PHE A 565 -3.50 22.59 -29.33
N GLU A 566 -4.03 22.36 -30.52
CA GLU A 566 -4.60 23.38 -31.38
C GLU A 566 -5.92 22.89 -31.95
N PHE A 567 -6.94 23.73 -31.92
CA PHE A 567 -8.25 23.39 -32.47
C PHE A 567 -8.96 24.63 -32.98
N SER A 568 -9.98 24.42 -33.80
CA SER A 568 -10.86 25.46 -34.31
C SER A 568 -12.33 25.10 -34.14
N ILE A 569 -13.18 26.12 -34.09
CA ILE A 569 -14.63 25.96 -34.12
C ILE A 569 -15.09 26.14 -35.57
N LEU A 570 -15.86 25.19 -36.11
CA LEU A 570 -16.41 25.30 -37.46
C LEU A 570 -17.33 26.54 -37.60
N GLU A 571 -17.31 27.19 -38.76
CA GLU A 571 -18.10 28.43 -39.02
C GLU A 571 -19.60 28.24 -38.82
N ASP A 572 -20.12 27.02 -39.03
CA ASP A 572 -21.53 26.67 -38.90
C ASP A 572 -21.92 26.18 -37.50
N ALA A 573 -21.00 26.26 -36.53
CA ALA A 573 -21.25 25.87 -35.16
C ALA A 573 -22.40 26.70 -34.54
N PRO A 574 -23.44 26.04 -33.99
CA PRO A 574 -24.50 26.74 -33.29
C PRO A 574 -23.97 27.32 -31.96
N PRO A 575 -24.56 28.41 -31.43
CA PRO A 575 -24.24 28.88 -30.09
C PRO A 575 -24.59 27.80 -29.05
N ALA A 576 -23.57 27.11 -28.55
CA ALA A 576 -23.70 25.99 -27.60
C ALA A 576 -22.44 25.83 -26.76
N ASP A 577 -22.57 25.16 -25.62
CA ASP A 577 -21.41 24.76 -24.82
C ASP A 577 -20.66 23.64 -25.56
N ILE A 578 -19.36 23.85 -25.77
CA ILE A 578 -18.47 22.87 -26.39
C ILE A 578 -17.74 22.14 -25.28
N SER A 579 -17.71 20.82 -25.36
CA SER A 579 -16.94 19.96 -24.44
C SER A 579 -15.73 19.42 -25.20
N LEU A 580 -14.54 19.71 -24.69
CA LEU A 580 -13.31 18.99 -25.05
C LEU A 580 -13.03 17.97 -23.95
N THR A 581 -12.35 16.90 -24.31
CA THR A 581 -12.09 15.78 -23.43
C THR A 581 -10.60 15.55 -23.36
#